data_AF-A0A7W1DIZ8-F1
#
_entry.id   AF-A0A7W1DIZ8-F1
#
_cell.length_a   1.000
_cell.length_b   1.000
_cell.length_c   1.000
_cell.angle_alpha   90.00
_cell.angle_beta   90.00
_cell.angle_gamma   90.00
#
_symmetry.space_group_name_H-M   'P 1'
#
loop_
_entity.id
_entity.type
_entity.pdbx_description
1 polymer ?
#
loop_
_entity_poly.entity_id
_entity_poly.type
_entity_poly.pdbx_seq_one_letter_code
_entity_poly.pdbx_strand_id
1 'polypeptide(L)'
;MREATRKPGECQVRSKTESPCLKPAVVEIRGIPFCEPCAREQEAYFAIGELTRGKQCLRSKPLAEALERMRRERELTCGIIAPNRDRSAIDESAEETESSRPVGLDVSTFSSAE
;
A
#
# COMPACT_ATOMS: atom_id res chain seq x y z
N MET A 1 -44.68 -3.72 -18.67
CA MET A 1 -43.47 -2.93 -19.01
C MET A 1 -42.65 -3.72 -20.02
N ARG A 2 -42.23 -3.12 -21.13
CA ARG A 2 -41.38 -3.81 -22.12
C ARG A 2 -39.93 -3.50 -21.78
N GLU A 3 -39.26 -4.44 -21.15
CA GLU A 3 -37.79 -4.44 -21.09
C GLU A 3 -37.29 -4.74 -22.50
N ALA A 4 -37.07 -3.67 -23.26
CA ALA A 4 -36.37 -3.75 -24.52
C ALA A 4 -34.92 -4.07 -24.19
N THR A 5 -34.56 -5.35 -24.19
CA THR A 5 -33.19 -5.82 -24.29
C THR A 5 -32.60 -5.32 -25.61
N ARG A 6 -32.24 -4.04 -25.65
CA ARG A 6 -31.28 -3.53 -26.61
C ARG A 6 -30.05 -4.40 -26.39
N LYS A 7 -29.62 -5.09 -27.44
CA LYS A 7 -28.39 -5.90 -27.41
C LYS A 7 -27.36 -5.06 -26.67
N PRO A 8 -26.87 -5.49 -25.50
CA PRO A 8 -25.80 -4.78 -24.82
C PRO A 8 -24.68 -4.69 -25.87
N GLY A 9 -24.07 -3.51 -26.01
CA GLY A 9 -23.07 -3.29 -27.05
C GLY A 9 -21.84 -4.19 -26.88
N GLU A 10 -20.70 -3.78 -27.39
CA GLU A 10 -19.46 -4.48 -27.09
C GLU A 10 -19.04 -4.27 -25.63
N CYS A 11 -18.31 -5.24 -25.07
CA CYS A 11 -17.67 -5.10 -23.77
C CYS A 11 -16.75 -3.86 -23.78
N GLN A 12 -16.95 -2.92 -22.86
CA GLN A 12 -16.15 -1.70 -22.82
C GLN A 12 -14.80 -1.85 -22.11
N VAL A 13 -14.46 -3.06 -21.64
CA VAL A 13 -13.15 -3.33 -21.03
C VAL A 13 -12.05 -3.08 -22.04
N ARG A 14 -11.08 -2.25 -21.64
CA ARG A 14 -9.90 -1.92 -22.43
C ARG A 14 -10.21 -1.28 -23.79
N SER A 15 -11.40 -0.72 -23.96
CA SER A 15 -11.87 -0.10 -25.23
C SER A 15 -10.97 1.02 -25.74
N LYS A 16 -10.21 1.68 -24.86
CA LYS A 16 -9.26 2.75 -25.19
C LYS A 16 -7.79 2.29 -25.28
N THR A 17 -7.55 0.98 -25.33
CA THR A 17 -6.19 0.40 -25.42
C THR A 17 -6.04 -0.34 -26.74
N GLU A 18 -4.81 -0.69 -27.13
CA GLU A 18 -4.52 -1.47 -28.36
C GLU A 18 -5.11 -2.89 -28.36
N SER A 19 -5.60 -3.36 -27.20
CA SER A 19 -6.10 -4.72 -27.00
C SER A 19 -7.45 -4.69 -26.27
N PRO A 20 -8.51 -4.20 -26.93
CA PRO A 20 -9.85 -4.12 -26.36
C PRO A 20 -10.51 -5.49 -26.26
N CYS A 21 -11.47 -5.62 -25.35
CA CYS A 21 -12.30 -6.81 -25.28
C CYS A 21 -13.37 -6.78 -26.38
N LEU A 22 -13.27 -7.66 -27.38
CA LEU A 22 -14.22 -7.72 -28.51
C LEU A 22 -15.45 -8.59 -28.23
N LYS A 23 -15.64 -9.06 -26.99
CA LYS A 23 -16.76 -9.94 -26.64
C LYS A 23 -18.07 -9.12 -26.54
N PRO A 24 -19.21 -9.69 -26.95
CA PRO A 24 -20.49 -9.04 -26.75
C PRO A 24 -20.76 -8.88 -25.26
N ALA A 25 -21.30 -7.72 -24.88
CA ALA A 25 -21.72 -7.53 -23.51
C ALA A 25 -23.00 -8.30 -23.22
N VAL A 26 -23.13 -8.76 -21.98
CA VAL A 26 -24.30 -9.49 -21.47
C VAL A 26 -24.81 -8.89 -20.16
N VAL A 27 -24.00 -8.07 -19.49
CA VAL A 27 -24.32 -7.41 -18.22
C VAL A 27 -23.88 -5.95 -18.30
N GLU A 28 -24.58 -5.06 -17.61
CA GLU A 28 -24.19 -3.66 -17.43
C GLU A 28 -23.91 -3.42 -15.94
N ILE A 29 -22.71 -2.92 -15.63
CA ILE A 29 -22.32 -2.58 -14.25
C ILE A 29 -22.06 -1.07 -14.21
N ARG A 30 -22.88 -0.33 -13.44
CA ARG A 30 -22.79 1.13 -13.27
C ARG A 30 -22.77 1.92 -14.58
N GLY A 31 -23.59 1.53 -15.57
CA GLY A 31 -23.63 2.22 -16.87
C GLY A 31 -22.61 1.72 -17.89
N ILE A 32 -21.76 0.75 -17.53
CA ILE A 32 -20.70 0.24 -18.40
C ILE A 32 -21.06 -1.20 -18.81
N PRO A 33 -21.11 -1.53 -20.11
CA PRO A 33 -21.41 -2.87 -20.59
C PRO A 33 -20.18 -3.81 -20.52
N PHE A 34 -20.38 -5.02 -20.02
CA PHE A 34 -19.36 -6.06 -19.85
C PHE A 34 -19.80 -7.40 -20.44
N CYS A 35 -18.84 -8.13 -21.02
CA CYS A 35 -19.00 -9.56 -21.24
C CYS A 35 -18.91 -10.33 -19.91
N GLU A 36 -19.47 -11.55 -19.85
CA GLU A 36 -19.56 -12.32 -18.61
C GLU A 36 -18.20 -12.50 -17.89
N PRO A 37 -17.09 -12.88 -18.56
CA PRO A 37 -15.82 -13.06 -17.86
C PRO A 37 -15.28 -11.75 -17.26
N CYS A 38 -15.41 -10.65 -17.99
CA CYS A 38 -14.97 -9.33 -17.54
C CYS A 38 -15.83 -8.78 -16.41
N ALA A 39 -17.14 -9.08 -16.40
CA ALA A 39 -18.03 -8.69 -15.32
C ALA A 39 -17.59 -9.32 -13.99
N ARG A 40 -17.29 -10.63 -13.98
CA ARG A 40 -16.82 -11.34 -12.78
C ARG A 40 -15.50 -10.78 -12.26
N GLU A 41 -14.57 -10.45 -13.15
CA GLU A 41 -13.30 -9.83 -12.78
C GLU A 41 -13.52 -8.44 -12.17
N GLN A 42 -14.39 -7.63 -12.78
CA GLN A 42 -14.73 -6.31 -12.29
C GLN A 42 -15.40 -6.34 -10.91
N GLU A 43 -16.28 -7.31 -10.67
CA GLU A 43 -16.90 -7.56 -9.36
C GLU A 43 -15.87 -7.92 -8.29
N ALA A 44 -14.87 -8.74 -8.62
CA ALA A 44 -13.78 -9.06 -7.70
C ALA A 44 -12.98 -7.80 -7.33
N TYR A 45 -12.68 -6.92 -8.30
CA TYR A 45 -12.03 -5.64 -8.02
C TYR A 45 -12.89 -4.71 -7.17
N PHE A 46 -14.20 -4.67 -7.38
CA PHE A 46 -15.11 -3.91 -6.53
C PHE A 46 -15.13 -4.44 -5.10
N ALA A 47 -15.19 -5.77 -4.89
CA ALA A 47 -15.11 -6.38 -3.57
C ALA A 47 -13.81 -5.98 -2.83
N ILE A 48 -12.67 -5.95 -3.53
CA ILE A 48 -11.40 -5.47 -2.97
C ILE A 48 -11.49 -3.98 -2.58
N GLY A 49 -12.09 -3.15 -3.44
CA GLY A 49 -12.31 -1.74 -3.18
C GLY A 49 -13.18 -1.49 -1.95
N GLU A 50 -14.21 -2.30 -1.74
CA GLU A 50 -15.10 -2.20 -0.57
C GLU A 50 -14.36 -2.59 0.72
N LEU A 51 -13.54 -3.65 0.68
CA LEU A 51 -12.72 -4.07 1.83
C LEU A 51 -11.65 -3.03 2.23
N THR A 52 -11.20 -2.20 1.30
CA THR A 52 -10.15 -1.19 1.55
C THR A 52 -10.72 0.17 1.95
N ARG A 53 -11.97 0.49 1.60
CA ARG A 53 -12.63 1.75 1.97
C ARG A 53 -12.72 1.96 3.49
N GLY A 54 -13.01 0.91 4.25
CA GLY A 54 -13.04 0.95 5.72
C GLY A 54 -11.66 1.15 6.39
N LYS A 55 -10.56 0.85 5.68
CA LYS A 55 -9.19 1.04 6.19
C LYS A 55 -8.68 2.47 6.00
N GLN A 56 -9.26 3.24 5.09
CA GLN A 56 -8.85 4.63 4.87
C GLN A 56 -9.28 5.57 6.02
N CYS A 57 -10.32 5.21 6.78
CA CYS A 57 -10.70 5.92 8.00
C CYS A 57 -9.61 5.88 9.09
N LEU A 58 -8.72 4.86 9.06
CA LEU A 58 -7.58 4.77 9.97
C LEU A 58 -6.36 5.57 9.49
N ARG A 59 -6.36 6.06 8.24
CA ARG A 59 -5.17 6.63 7.58
C ARG A 59 -5.03 8.15 7.72
N SER A 60 -5.97 8.87 8.30
CA SER A 60 -5.88 10.34 8.31
C SER A 60 -6.37 10.94 9.62
N LYS A 61 -5.43 11.17 10.54
CA LYS A 61 -5.53 11.90 11.83
C LYS A 61 -5.76 11.05 13.10
N PRO A 62 -6.81 10.20 13.23
CA PRO A 62 -7.06 9.47 14.49
C PRO A 62 -5.92 8.54 14.92
N LEU A 63 -5.27 7.87 13.97
CA LEU A 63 -4.16 6.96 14.27
C LEU A 63 -2.89 7.72 14.67
N ALA A 64 -2.59 8.84 14.02
CA ALA A 64 -1.42 9.66 14.36
C ALA A 64 -1.59 10.28 15.76
N GLU A 65 -2.78 10.79 16.08
CA GLU A 65 -3.10 11.31 17.42
C GLU A 65 -3.07 10.23 18.50
N ALA A 66 -3.57 9.02 18.21
CA ALA A 66 -3.51 7.89 19.15
C ALA A 66 -2.06 7.45 19.43
N LEU A 67 -1.21 7.36 18.40
CA LEU A 67 0.20 7.01 18.56
C LEU A 67 0.99 8.08 19.32
N GLU A 68 0.68 9.36 19.08
CA GLU A 68 1.30 10.48 19.81
C GLU A 68 0.89 10.47 21.29
N ARG A 69 -0.37 10.16 21.61
CA ARG A 69 -0.82 10.00 22.99
C ARG A 69 -0.08 8.89 23.73
N MET A 70 0.08 7.72 23.08
CA MET A 70 0.82 6.60 23.66
C MET A 70 2.31 6.91 23.89
N ARG A 71 2.94 7.72 23.04
CA ARG A 71 4.33 8.17 23.25
C ARG A 71 4.46 9.03 24.50
N ARG A 72 3.57 10.01 24.67
CA ARG A 72 3.55 10.88 25.85
C ARG A 72 3.28 10.10 27.14
N GLU A 73 2.38 9.13 27.10
CA GLU A 73 2.10 8.26 28.26
C GLU A 73 3.34 7.43 28.66
N ARG A 74 4.11 6.91 27.69
CA ARG A 74 5.37 6.19 27.94
C ARG A 74 6.45 7.09 28.52
N GLU A 75 6.51 8.34 28.09
CA GLU A 75 7.43 9.35 28.63
C GLU A 75 7.07 9.72 30.08
N LEU A 76 5.78 9.76 30.41
CA LEU A 76 5.30 10.01 31.77
C LEU A 76 5.44 8.79 32.70
N THR A 77 5.45 7.56 32.16
CA THR A 77 5.62 6.32 32.95
C THR A 77 7.06 5.86 33.08
N CYS A 78 8.04 6.50 32.42
CA CYS A 78 9.48 6.24 32.63
C CYS A 78 10.13 7.24 33.61
N GLY A 79 9.40 7.61 34.67
CA GLY A 79 9.88 8.46 35.76
C GLY A 79 10.36 7.71 37.00
N ILE A 80 10.68 6.41 36.93
CA ILE A 80 11.19 5.65 38.09
C ILE A 80 12.44 4.83 37.69
N ILE A 81 13.59 5.46 37.96
CA ILE A 81 14.93 4.90 38.23
C ILE A 81 15.62 4.14 37.09
N ALA A 82 16.49 4.84 36.35
CA ALA A 82 17.69 4.21 35.80
C ALA A 82 18.70 4.01 36.96
N PRO A 83 19.17 2.78 37.26
CA PRO A 83 20.25 2.64 38.21
C PRO A 83 21.53 3.19 37.57
N ASN A 84 22.19 4.08 38.31
CA ASN A 84 23.56 4.53 38.07
C ASN A 84 24.44 3.31 37.80
N ARG A 85 25.11 3.27 36.64
CA ARG A 85 26.32 2.47 36.49
C ARG A 85 27.49 3.38 36.76
N ASP A 86 27.98 3.28 37.99
CA ASP A 86 29.20 3.93 38.44
C ASP A 86 30.35 3.60 37.50
N ARG A 87 31.02 4.67 37.09
CA ARG A 87 32.23 4.68 36.27
C ARG A 87 33.42 4.43 37.20
N SER A 88 33.76 3.16 37.44
CA SER A 88 35.06 2.82 38.03
C SER A 88 36.03 2.42 36.92
N ALA A 89 37.11 3.18 36.84
CA ALA A 89 38.20 3.04 35.89
C ALA A 89 38.87 1.66 35.96
N ILE A 90 39.12 1.09 34.79
CA ILE A 90 40.29 0.26 34.54
C ILE A 90 40.96 0.82 33.29
N ASP A 91 42.16 1.34 33.52
CA ASP A 91 43.17 1.66 32.53
C ASP A 91 43.84 0.36 32.09
N GLU A 92 44.00 0.19 30.77
CA GLU A 92 45.23 -0.26 30.09
C GLU A 92 44.92 -0.92 28.73
N SER A 93 45.26 -0.14 27.70
CA SER A 93 46.08 -0.53 26.55
C SER A 93 45.57 -1.50 25.46
N ALA A 94 45.40 -0.89 24.29
CA ALA A 94 45.76 -1.33 22.93
C ALA A 94 45.00 -2.50 22.28
N GLU A 95 44.34 -2.21 21.16
CA GLU A 95 44.82 -2.50 19.79
C GLU A 95 43.65 -2.26 18.81
N GLU A 96 43.96 -1.61 17.70
CA GLU A 96 43.04 -1.35 16.60
C GLU A 96 42.51 -2.67 16.00
N THR A 97 41.26 -2.69 15.56
CA THR A 97 40.89 -3.51 14.39
C THR A 97 39.61 -3.00 13.75
N GLU A 98 39.84 -2.28 12.67
CA GLU A 98 38.94 -1.94 11.57
C GLU A 98 38.31 -3.21 10.97
N SER A 99 36.97 -3.27 10.85
CA SER A 99 36.37 -4.15 9.82
C SER A 99 34.92 -3.81 9.49
N SER A 100 34.78 -3.22 8.30
CA SER A 100 33.77 -3.55 7.29
C SER A 100 32.33 -3.05 7.49
N ARG A 101 32.06 -1.91 6.84
CA ARG A 101 30.74 -1.52 6.32
C ARG A 101 30.40 -2.40 5.09
N PRO A 102 29.19 -2.95 4.93
CA PRO A 102 28.78 -3.50 3.65
C PRO A 102 28.45 -2.36 2.67
N VAL A 103 29.18 -2.36 1.57
CA VAL A 103 29.02 -1.49 0.40
C VAL A 103 27.65 -1.73 -0.22
N GLY A 104 26.78 -0.72 -0.16
CA GLY A 104 25.53 -0.69 -0.91
C GLY A 104 25.85 -0.50 -2.40
N LEU A 105 25.47 -1.49 -3.20
CA LEU A 105 25.46 -1.43 -4.66
C LEU A 105 24.48 -0.33 -5.11
N ASP A 106 25.00 0.81 -5.57
CA ASP A 106 24.24 1.78 -6.35
C ASP A 106 24.43 1.46 -7.84
N VAL A 107 23.53 0.66 -8.41
CA VAL A 107 23.42 0.62 -9.87
C VAL A 107 22.77 1.93 -10.33
N SER A 108 23.65 2.89 -10.59
CA SER A 108 23.33 4.14 -11.24
C SER A 108 22.73 3.91 -12.63
N THR A 109 21.85 4.84 -13.01
CA THR A 109 21.58 5.26 -14.40
C THR A 109 20.58 4.41 -15.20
N PHE A 110 19.30 4.73 -15.04
CA PHE A 110 18.37 4.64 -16.18
C PHE A 110 18.54 5.93 -17.00
N SER A 111 19.41 5.87 -18.01
CA SER A 111 19.42 6.85 -19.10
C SER A 111 18.32 6.49 -20.08
N SER A 112 17.46 7.47 -20.37
CA SER A 112 16.48 7.45 -21.43
C SER A 112 17.09 7.08 -22.78
N ALA A 113 16.32 6.37 -23.60
CA ALA A 113 16.41 6.46 -25.04
C ALA A 113 14.98 6.46 -25.63
N GLU A 114 14.87 7.26 -26.67
CA GLU A 114 13.72 7.80 -27.41
C GLU A 114 12.68 6.79 -27.93
#